data_AF-A0A6M1ZLL4-F1
#
_entry.id   AF-A0A6M1ZLL4-F1
#
_cell.length_a   1.000
_cell.length_b   1.000
_cell.length_c   1.000
_cell.angle_alpha   90.00
_cell.angle_beta   90.00
_cell.angle_gamma   90.00
#
_symmetry.space_group_name_H-M   'P 1'
#
loop_
_entity.id
_entity.type
_entity.pdbx_description
1 polymer ?
#
loop_
_entity_poly.entity_id
_entity_poly.type
_entity_poly.pdbx_seq_one_letter_code
_entity_poly.pdbx_strand_id
1 'polypeptide(L)'
;LLLMPLTRFIGAKDPRWLSTLRRIEDELVSDSLVYRYKSPGKKKEELFSEGTFSLCSFWYAECLSRAGELEKARYYFEKMLAYANHVCLYSEQLGAEGEHLGNFPQAFTHLGLISAAYNLNQNLENARIK
;
A
#
# COMPACT_ATOMS: atom_id res chain seq x y z
N LEU A 1 -0.21 -9.61 6.10
CA LEU A 1 0.20 -8.84 7.30
C LEU A 1 -0.48 -7.47 7.38
N LEU A 2 -0.52 -6.70 6.28
CA LEU A 2 -1.16 -5.37 6.23
C LEU A 2 -2.61 -5.32 6.71
N LEU A 3 -3.38 -6.41 6.58
CA LEU A 3 -4.76 -6.46 7.05
C LEU A 3 -4.90 -6.40 8.59
N MET A 4 -3.88 -6.78 9.37
CA MET A 4 -4.00 -6.88 10.84
C MET A 4 -4.49 -5.58 11.51
N PRO A 5 -3.90 -4.40 11.26
CA PRO A 5 -4.45 -3.15 11.81
C PRO A 5 -5.77 -2.73 11.16
N LEU A 6 -6.00 -3.09 9.88
CA LEU A 6 -7.19 -2.69 9.13
C LEU A 6 -8.44 -3.41 9.64
N THR A 7 -8.30 -4.67 10.06
CA THR A 7 -9.35 -5.48 10.68
C THR A 7 -9.41 -5.35 12.19
N ARG A 8 -8.64 -4.43 12.78
CA ARG A 8 -8.55 -4.18 14.23
C ARG A 8 -8.04 -5.37 15.05
N PHE A 9 -7.32 -6.30 14.42
CA PHE A 9 -6.65 -7.40 15.12
C PHE A 9 -5.53 -6.89 16.03
N ILE A 10 -4.85 -5.82 15.62
CA ILE A 10 -3.81 -5.13 16.42
C ILE A 10 -3.95 -3.62 16.28
N GLY A 11 -3.58 -2.87 17.32
CA GLY A 11 -3.55 -1.42 17.27
C GLY A 11 -2.53 -0.91 16.25
N ALA A 12 -2.90 0.09 15.44
CA ALA A 12 -2.02 0.65 14.41
C ALA A 12 -0.77 1.38 14.95
N LYS A 13 -0.71 1.61 16.27
CA LYS A 13 0.45 2.19 16.97
C LYS A 13 1.09 1.21 17.96
N ASP A 14 0.68 -0.06 17.94
CA ASP A 14 1.30 -1.08 18.77
C ASP A 14 2.77 -1.27 18.36
N PRO A 15 3.74 -1.30 19.31
CA PRO A 15 5.16 -1.46 18.98
C PRO A 15 5.48 -2.71 18.14
N ARG A 16 4.75 -3.82 18.34
CA ARG A 16 4.93 -5.05 17.56
C ARG A 16 4.47 -4.84 16.13
N TRP A 17 3.32 -4.18 15.94
CA TRP A 17 2.83 -3.82 14.61
C TRP A 17 3.80 -2.86 13.90
N LEU A 18 4.28 -1.81 14.58
CA LEU A 18 5.22 -0.86 13.99
C LEU A 18 6.55 -1.52 13.60
N SER A 19 6.99 -2.54 14.34
CA SER A 19 8.13 -3.38 13.94
C SER A 19 7.83 -4.15 12.65
N THR A 20 6.64 -4.77 12.56
CA THR A 20 6.20 -5.45 11.33
C THR A 20 6.07 -4.50 10.14
N LEU A 21 5.52 -3.30 10.33
CA LEU A 21 5.34 -2.31 9.27
C LEU A 21 6.68 -1.87 8.67
N ARG A 22 7.68 -1.61 9.53
CA ARG A 22 9.05 -1.33 9.10
C ARG A 22 9.67 -2.49 8.34
N ARG A 23 9.46 -3.73 8.79
CA ARG A 23 9.99 -4.90 8.09
C ARG A 23 9.35 -5.11 6.71
N ILE A 24 8.05 -4.83 6.59
CA ILE A 24 7.36 -4.82 5.30
C ILE A 24 7.99 -3.79 4.36
N GLU A 25 8.30 -2.59 4.86
CA GLU A 25 8.98 -1.56 4.07
C GLU A 25 10.33 -2.04 3.52
N ASP A 26 11.18 -2.54 4.42
CA ASP A 26 12.52 -2.99 4.04
C ASP A 26 12.47 -4.11 3.00
N GLU A 27 11.58 -5.09 3.19
CA GLU A 27 11.58 -6.33 2.42
C GLU A 27 10.69 -6.32 1.18
N LEU A 28 9.55 -5.64 1.23
CA LEU A 28 8.45 -5.79 0.26
C LEU A 28 8.07 -4.49 -0.45
N VAL A 29 8.59 -3.35 -0.04
CA VAL A 29 8.27 -2.07 -0.67
C VAL A 29 9.39 -1.66 -1.62
N SER A 30 9.07 -1.49 -2.90
CA SER A 30 9.96 -0.91 -3.90
C SER A 30 9.37 0.43 -4.33
N ASP A 31 10.02 1.53 -3.94
CA ASP A 31 9.51 2.88 -4.16
C ASP A 31 8.15 3.10 -3.46
N SER A 32 7.03 3.16 -4.18
CA SER A 32 5.67 3.17 -3.60
C SER A 32 4.89 1.87 -3.80
N LEU A 33 5.51 0.89 -4.46
CA LEU A 33 4.85 -0.34 -4.88
C LEU A 33 5.17 -1.47 -3.91
N VAL A 34 4.15 -2.26 -3.57
CA VAL A 34 4.26 -3.27 -2.50
C VAL A 34 4.03 -4.67 -3.06
N TYR A 35 5.02 -5.53 -2.86
CA TYR A 35 4.92 -6.95 -3.15
C TYR A 35 4.08 -7.67 -2.09
N ARG A 36 3.30 -8.67 -2.52
CA ARG A 36 2.44 -9.44 -1.62
C ARG A 36 3.26 -10.31 -0.64
N TYR A 37 4.34 -10.91 -1.14
CA TYR A 37 5.28 -11.71 -0.38
C TYR A 37 6.63 -11.74 -1.10
N LYS A 38 7.65 -12.21 -0.39
CA LYS A 38 8.96 -12.53 -0.96
C LYS A 38 8.97 -14.00 -1.36
N SER A 39 9.28 -14.33 -2.61
CA SER A 39 9.45 -15.74 -3.00
C SER A 39 10.66 -16.34 -2.26
N PRO A 40 10.59 -17.60 -1.79
CA PRO A 40 11.72 -18.23 -1.11
C PRO A 40 12.99 -18.19 -1.95
N GLY A 41 14.11 -17.79 -1.34
CA GLY A 41 15.42 -17.72 -2.00
C GLY A 41 15.65 -16.50 -2.90
N LYS A 42 14.61 -15.69 -3.19
CA LYS A 42 14.75 -14.50 -4.03
C LYS A 42 15.19 -13.28 -3.23
N LYS A 43 16.12 -12.50 -3.76
CA LYS A 43 16.40 -11.14 -3.24
C LYS A 43 15.31 -10.16 -3.68
N LYS A 44 15.29 -8.96 -3.08
CA LYS A 44 14.28 -7.93 -3.39
C LYS A 44 14.30 -7.55 -4.88
N GLU A 45 15.50 -7.56 -5.45
CA GLU A 45 15.80 -7.31 -6.86
C GLU A 45 15.33 -8.43 -7.81
N GLU A 46 14.88 -9.56 -7.27
CA GLU A 46 14.41 -10.70 -8.06
C GLU A 46 12.86 -10.86 -7.99
N LEU A 47 12.21 -10.03 -7.16
CA LEU A 47 10.75 -9.98 -7.03
C LEU A 47 10.08 -9.28 -8.22
N PHE A 48 10.84 -8.50 -9.01
CA PHE A 48 10.33 -7.76 -10.16
C PHE A 48 9.62 -8.64 -11.21
N SER A 49 9.87 -9.96 -11.24
CA SER A 49 9.25 -10.86 -12.22
C SER A 49 7.76 -11.14 -11.99
N GLU A 50 7.26 -11.02 -10.75
CA GLU A 50 5.86 -11.35 -10.41
C GLU A 50 4.96 -10.09 -10.40
N GLY A 51 5.54 -8.89 -10.55
CA GLY A 51 4.82 -7.64 -10.41
C GLY A 51 4.45 -7.31 -8.95
N THR A 52 4.11 -6.06 -8.71
CA THR A 52 3.63 -5.58 -7.40
C THR A 52 2.12 -5.61 -7.35
N PHE A 53 1.53 -5.63 -6.16
CA PHE A 53 0.09 -5.78 -6.00
C PHE A 53 -0.54 -4.44 -5.62
N SER A 54 -1.33 -3.85 -6.52
CA SER A 54 -1.86 -2.48 -6.37
C SER A 54 -2.64 -2.30 -5.06
N LEU A 55 -3.42 -3.31 -4.68
CA LEU A 55 -4.16 -3.33 -3.41
C LEU A 55 -3.23 -3.29 -2.18
N CYS A 56 -2.11 -4.00 -2.22
CA CYS A 56 -1.14 -3.98 -1.12
C CYS A 56 -0.51 -2.60 -0.95
N SER A 57 -0.27 -1.88 -2.04
CA SER A 57 0.25 -0.51 -1.99
C SER A 57 -0.75 0.46 -1.35
N PHE A 58 -2.04 0.38 -1.70
CA PHE A 58 -3.07 1.19 -1.02
C PHE A 58 -3.22 0.83 0.47
N TRP A 59 -3.21 -0.45 0.82
CA TRP A 59 -3.25 -0.87 2.23
C TRP A 59 -2.02 -0.41 3.01
N TYR A 60 -0.85 -0.37 2.39
CA TYR A 60 0.36 0.12 3.03
C TYR A 60 0.26 1.63 3.32
N ALA A 61 -0.21 2.42 2.36
CA ALA A 61 -0.50 3.85 2.59
C ALA A 61 -1.53 4.06 3.72
N GLU A 62 -2.59 3.25 3.76
CA GLU A 62 -3.56 3.30 4.86
C GLU A 62 -2.90 2.95 6.20
N CYS A 63 -2.07 1.91 6.25
CA CYS A 63 -1.34 1.52 7.46
C CYS A 63 -0.42 2.64 7.98
N LEU A 64 0.33 3.30 7.09
CA LEU A 64 1.15 4.45 7.43
C LEU A 64 0.30 5.59 8.02
N SER A 65 -0.87 5.87 7.41
CA SER A 65 -1.76 6.92 7.90
C SER A 65 -2.25 6.63 9.32
N ARG A 66 -2.62 5.36 9.61
CA ARG A 66 -3.09 4.92 10.93
C ARG A 66 -1.96 4.88 11.97
N ALA A 67 -0.72 4.60 11.55
CA ALA A 67 0.47 4.67 12.38
C ALA A 67 0.83 6.13 12.75
N GLY A 68 0.37 7.11 11.97
CA GLY A 68 0.65 8.54 12.15
C GLY A 68 1.79 9.06 11.26
N GLU A 69 2.31 8.24 10.34
CA GLU A 69 3.30 8.66 9.34
C GLU A 69 2.62 9.36 8.16
N LEU A 70 1.96 10.49 8.43
CA LEU A 70 1.01 11.11 7.49
C LEU A 70 1.63 11.62 6.20
N GLU A 71 2.79 12.28 6.27
CA GLU A 71 3.49 12.79 5.08
C GLU A 71 3.89 11.65 4.14
N LYS A 72 4.40 10.56 4.72
CA LYS A 72 4.77 9.37 3.97
C LYS A 72 3.53 8.68 3.41
N ALA A 73 2.47 8.52 4.20
CA ALA A 73 1.21 7.95 3.74
C ALA A 73 0.65 8.72 2.53
N ARG A 74 0.69 10.06 2.59
CA ARG A 74 0.31 10.94 1.49
C ARG A 74 1.17 10.71 0.25
N TYR A 75 2.50 10.75 0.40
CA TYR A 75 3.43 10.52 -0.72
C TYR A 75 3.16 9.18 -1.42
N TYR A 76 3.02 8.09 -0.66
CA TYR A 76 2.72 6.77 -1.22
C TYR A 76 1.36 6.73 -1.92
N PHE A 77 0.34 7.34 -1.30
CA PHE A 77 -1.00 7.38 -1.87
C PHE A 77 -1.04 8.17 -3.19
N GLU A 78 -0.49 9.37 -3.21
CA GLU A 78 -0.44 10.24 -4.41
C GLU A 78 0.38 9.59 -5.54
N LYS A 79 1.48 8.92 -5.19
CA LYS A 79 2.26 8.17 -6.18
C LYS A 79 1.49 6.99 -6.76
N MET A 80 0.72 6.28 -5.94
CA MET A 80 -0.18 5.23 -6.44
C MET A 80 -1.25 5.78 -7.40
N LEU A 81 -1.75 7.01 -7.17
CA LEU A 81 -2.72 7.62 -8.08
C LEU A 81 -2.19 7.82 -9.50
N ALA A 82 -0.88 8.03 -9.65
CA ALA A 82 -0.24 8.22 -10.95
C ALA A 82 -0.22 6.94 -11.82
N TYR A 83 -0.44 5.76 -11.24
CA TYR A 83 -0.53 4.49 -11.96
C TYR A 83 -1.94 4.17 -12.47
N ALA A 84 -2.92 5.05 -12.27
CA ALA A 84 -4.23 4.86 -12.85
C ALA A 84 -4.15 5.02 -14.38
N ASN A 85 -4.96 4.25 -15.11
CA ASN A 85 -5.08 4.50 -16.55
C ASN A 85 -5.85 5.81 -16.83
N HIS A 86 -6.02 6.14 -18.11
CA HIS A 86 -6.72 7.35 -18.59
C HIS A 86 -8.18 7.51 -18.12
N VAL A 87 -8.83 6.46 -17.58
CA VAL A 87 -10.17 6.50 -16.98
C VAL A 87 -10.15 6.22 -15.47
N CYS A 88 -9.00 6.38 -14.83
CA CYS A 88 -8.77 6.20 -13.40
C CYS A 88 -9.01 4.77 -12.87
N LEU A 89 -8.78 3.76 -13.72
CA LEU A 89 -8.91 2.36 -13.37
C LEU A 89 -7.57 1.68 -13.11
N TYR A 90 -7.60 0.70 -12.20
CA TYR A 90 -6.43 -0.09 -11.80
C TYR A 90 -6.60 -1.58 -12.08
N SER A 91 -5.47 -2.22 -12.37
CA SER A 91 -5.33 -3.67 -12.41
C SER A 91 -5.07 -4.23 -11.03
N GLU A 92 -5.05 -5.55 -10.96
CA GLU A 92 -4.57 -6.29 -9.80
C GLU A 92 -3.09 -6.03 -9.51
N GLN A 93 -2.27 -6.05 -10.58
CA GLN A 93 -0.82 -5.97 -10.46
C GLN A 93 -0.25 -4.88 -11.37
N LEU A 94 0.92 -4.36 -10.97
CA LEU A 94 1.74 -3.48 -11.79
C LEU A 94 3.09 -4.17 -12.04
N GLY A 95 3.46 -4.26 -13.32
CA GLY A 95 4.76 -4.77 -13.73
C GLY A 95 5.88 -3.76 -13.49
N ALA A 96 7.09 -4.12 -13.93
CA ALA A 96 8.29 -3.33 -13.65
C ALA A 96 8.30 -1.96 -14.37
N GLU A 97 7.60 -1.85 -15.50
CA GLU A 97 7.48 -0.63 -16.29
C GLU A 97 6.20 0.14 -15.95
N GLY A 98 5.44 -0.30 -14.94
CA GLY A 98 4.15 0.27 -14.56
C GLY A 98 3.00 -0.23 -15.43
N GLU A 99 3.21 -1.28 -16.22
CA GLU A 99 2.18 -1.89 -17.03
C GLU A 99 1.13 -2.61 -16.15
N HIS A 100 -0.13 -2.50 -16.55
CA HIS A 100 -1.24 -3.14 -15.85
C HIS A 100 -1.25 -4.64 -16.15
N LEU A 101 -1.10 -5.47 -15.10
CA LEU A 101 -1.05 -6.93 -15.20
C LEU A 101 -2.21 -7.60 -14.44
N GLY A 102 -2.61 -8.78 -14.91
CA GLY A 102 -3.65 -9.59 -14.29
C GLY A 102 -5.06 -9.02 -14.47
N ASN A 103 -5.91 -9.23 -13.47
CA ASN A 103 -7.32 -8.84 -13.55
C ASN A 103 -7.49 -7.32 -13.73
N PHE A 104 -8.33 -6.92 -14.67
CA PHE A 104 -8.61 -5.52 -14.97
C PHE A 104 -10.07 -5.30 -15.43
N PRO A 105 -10.80 -4.30 -14.89
CA PRO A 105 -10.46 -3.52 -13.70
C PRO A 105 -10.60 -4.38 -12.44
N GLN A 106 -9.66 -4.28 -11.50
CA GLN A 106 -9.70 -5.09 -10.29
C GLN A 106 -10.50 -4.40 -9.18
N ALA A 107 -11.70 -4.91 -8.87
CA ALA A 107 -12.61 -4.28 -7.90
C ALA A 107 -12.00 -4.13 -6.51
N PHE A 108 -11.24 -5.13 -6.03
CA PHE A 108 -10.60 -5.05 -4.72
C PHE A 108 -9.54 -3.95 -4.64
N THR A 109 -8.78 -3.70 -5.71
CA THR A 109 -7.83 -2.57 -5.77
C THR A 109 -8.54 -1.24 -5.54
N HIS A 110 -9.70 -1.05 -6.16
CA HIS A 110 -10.49 0.17 -6.00
C HIS A 110 -11.10 0.29 -4.60
N LEU A 111 -11.49 -0.84 -3.98
CA LEU A 111 -11.89 -0.84 -2.57
C LEU A 111 -10.73 -0.40 -1.65
N GLY A 112 -9.51 -0.89 -1.91
CA GLY A 112 -8.30 -0.47 -1.22
C GLY A 112 -8.01 1.02 -1.37
N LEU A 113 -8.11 1.55 -2.60
CA LEU A 113 -8.01 2.98 -2.91
C LEU A 113 -8.97 3.81 -2.07
N ILE A 114 -10.27 3.47 -2.09
CA ILE A 114 -11.31 4.22 -1.36
C ILE A 114 -11.05 4.18 0.15
N SER A 115 -10.71 3.01 0.69
CA SER A 115 -10.41 2.84 2.11
C SER A 115 -9.20 3.68 2.55
N ALA A 116 -8.12 3.63 1.76
CA ALA A 116 -6.91 4.41 2.03
C ALA A 116 -7.18 5.92 1.96
N ALA A 117 -7.89 6.38 0.93
CA ALA A 117 -8.26 7.79 0.76
C ALA A 117 -9.05 8.30 1.96
N TYR A 118 -10.09 7.56 2.37
CA TYR A 118 -10.95 7.92 3.49
C TYR A 118 -10.15 8.06 4.79
N ASN A 119 -9.35 7.04 5.14
CA ASN A 119 -8.60 7.04 6.40
C ASN A 119 -7.46 8.05 6.41
N LEU A 120 -6.75 8.22 5.28
CA LEU A 120 -5.71 9.24 5.15
C LEU A 120 -6.32 10.64 5.35
N ASN A 121 -7.42 10.95 4.68
CA ASN A 121 -8.10 12.24 4.83
C ASN A 121 -8.53 12.50 6.28
N GLN A 122 -9.18 11.53 6.92
CA GLN A 122 -9.59 11.65 8.33
C GLN A 122 -8.39 11.92 9.26
N ASN A 123 -7.27 11.22 9.06
CA ASN A 123 -6.08 11.39 9.89
C ASN A 123 -5.38 12.74 9.65
N LEU A 124 -5.38 13.24 8.42
CA LEU A 124 -4.86 14.56 8.08
C LEU A 124 -5.69 15.68 8.72
N GLU A 125 -7.02 15.61 8.64
CA GLU A 125 -7.90 16.57 9.29
C GLU A 125 -7.71 16.58 10.81
N ASN A 126 -7.64 15.40 11.42
CA ASN A 126 -7.38 15.26 12.85
C ASN A 126 -6.02 15.83 13.29
N ALA A 127 -5.02 15.83 12.39
CA ALA A 127 -3.71 16.41 12.67
C ALA A 127 -3.71 17.94 12.54
N ARG A 128 -4.59 18.54 11.72
CA ARG A 128 -4.72 19.99 11.55
C ARG A 128 -5.38 20.68 12.74
N ILE A 129 -6.22 19.96 13.49
CA ILE A 129 -6.99 20.50 14.62
C ILE A 129 -6.19 20.45 15.94
N LYS A 130 -5.04 19.76 15.95
CA LYS A 130 -4.14 19.67 17.11
C LYS A 130 -3.04 20.71 17.05
#